data_AF-A0A654E696-F1
#
_entry.id   AF-A0A654E696-F1
#
_cell.length_a   1.000
_cell.length_b   1.000
_cell.length_c   1.000
_cell.angle_alpha   90.00
_cell.angle_beta   90.00
_cell.angle_gamma   90.00
#
_symmetry.space_group_name_H-M   'P 1'
#
loop_
_entity.id
_entity.type
_entity.pdbx_description
1 polymer ?
#
loop_
_entity_poly.entity_id
_entity_poly.type
_entity_poly.pdbx_seq_one_letter_code
_entity_poly.pdbx_strand_id
1 'polypeptide(L)'
;MDNFCVIDQDGGKVKVTCTANNGVRANVAVGVYKHHPTGEWELVEQLNLVTGDDGEDAKEVVTSPSTLIGKFITWNVNFCAFVPGAIQSTITIKFSQDGVDLPTTEPTKKVVSDPPKCQNGQMGNYSDKLKFVAS
;
A
#
# COMPACT_ATOMS: atom_id res chain seq x y z
N MET A 1 16.84 -10.73 -1.26
CA MET A 1 16.61 -9.65 -2.24
C MET A 1 15.49 -8.79 -1.70
N ASP A 2 15.59 -7.48 -1.82
CA ASP A 2 14.48 -6.59 -1.48
C ASP A 2 13.36 -6.78 -2.50
N ASN A 3 12.11 -6.74 -2.04
CA ASN A 3 10.95 -6.66 -2.90
C ASN A 3 10.97 -5.31 -3.64
N PHE A 4 10.52 -5.27 -4.90
CA PHE A 4 10.63 -4.09 -5.74
C PHE A 4 9.34 -3.75 -6.49
N CYS A 5 9.23 -2.49 -6.88
CA CYS A 5 8.22 -1.93 -7.77
C CYS A 5 8.96 -1.25 -8.93
N VAL A 6 8.74 -1.72 -10.15
CA VAL A 6 9.37 -1.17 -11.36
C VAL A 6 8.55 0.03 -11.83
N ILE A 7 9.18 1.18 -12.04
CA ILE A 7 8.51 2.42 -12.46
C ILE A 7 9.22 3.04 -13.68
N ASP A 8 8.47 3.79 -14.48
CA ASP A 8 9.03 4.67 -15.50
C ASP A 8 9.49 5.97 -14.82
N GLN A 9 10.80 6.24 -14.86
CA GLN A 9 11.36 7.45 -14.24
C GLN A 9 10.96 8.75 -14.96
N ASP A 10 10.56 8.66 -16.23
CA ASP A 10 10.15 9.75 -17.10
C ASP A 10 8.61 9.81 -17.28
N GLY A 11 7.89 8.85 -16.68
CA GLY A 11 6.43 8.77 -16.71
C GLY A 11 5.72 9.72 -15.74
N GLY A 12 4.40 9.58 -15.65
CA GLY A 12 3.55 10.33 -14.72
C GLY A 12 3.72 9.90 -13.26
N LYS A 13 2.89 10.43 -12.36
CA LYS A 13 3.00 10.08 -10.94
C LYS A 13 2.63 8.61 -10.68
N VAL A 14 3.29 8.02 -9.69
CA VAL A 14 2.90 6.70 -9.16
C VAL A 14 1.64 6.86 -8.33
N LYS A 15 0.60 6.10 -8.66
CA LYS A 15 -0.66 5.99 -7.91
C LYS A 15 -0.62 4.73 -7.06
N VAL A 16 -0.90 4.88 -5.77
CA VAL A 16 -1.09 3.79 -4.81
C VAL A 16 -2.59 3.58 -4.64
N THR A 17 -3.06 2.35 -4.78
CA THR A 17 -4.47 1.98 -4.60
C THR A 17 -4.56 0.88 -3.54
N CYS A 18 -5.39 1.08 -2.53
CA CYS A 18 -5.76 0.03 -1.59
C CYS A 18 -7.16 -0.49 -1.94
N THR A 19 -7.30 -1.81 -2.06
CA THR A 19 -8.60 -2.47 -2.16
C THR A 19 -8.80 -3.44 -1.00
N ALA A 20 -9.97 -3.46 -0.38
CA ALA A 20 -10.42 -4.43 0.61
C ALA A 20 -11.83 -4.90 0.26
N ASN A 21 -12.07 -6.21 0.31
CA ASN A 21 -13.37 -6.79 -0.09
C ASN A 21 -14.14 -7.39 1.10
N ASN A 22 -15.35 -7.89 0.82
CA ASN A 22 -16.20 -8.64 1.75
C ASN A 22 -16.55 -7.88 3.04
N GLY A 23 -16.76 -6.56 2.91
CA GLY A 23 -17.15 -5.70 4.03
C GLY A 23 -16.06 -5.54 5.10
N VAL A 24 -14.80 -5.61 4.69
CA VAL A 24 -13.64 -5.16 5.47
C VAL A 24 -13.33 -3.71 5.09
N ARG A 25 -13.14 -2.87 6.11
CA ARG A 25 -12.54 -1.54 5.95
C ARG A 25 -11.07 -1.62 6.32
N ALA A 26 -10.25 -0.91 5.56
CA ALA A 26 -8.82 -0.78 5.74
C ALA A 26 -8.45 0.71 5.81
N ASN A 27 -7.67 1.06 6.83
CA ASN A 27 -6.93 2.31 6.92
C ASN A 27 -5.47 1.99 6.62
N VAL A 28 -4.89 2.69 5.65
CA VAL A 28 -3.52 2.48 5.20
C VAL A 28 -2.71 3.74 5.39
N ALA A 29 -1.69 3.65 6.24
CA ALA A 29 -0.62 4.63 6.28
C ALA A 29 0.46 4.19 5.30
N VAL A 30 0.71 4.98 4.27
CA VAL A 30 1.78 4.75 3.28
C VAL A 30 2.86 5.79 3.49
N GLY A 31 4.11 5.36 3.47
CA GLY A 31 5.26 6.25 3.57
C GLY A 31 6.30 5.94 2.50
N VAL A 32 6.83 6.99 1.88
CA VAL A 32 8.01 6.93 1.01
C VAL A 32 9.22 7.32 1.82
N TYR A 33 10.24 6.48 1.83
CA TYR A 33 11.44 6.69 2.62
C TYR A 33 12.72 6.58 1.80
N LYS A 34 13.70 7.41 2.16
CA LYS A 34 15.09 7.29 1.71
C LYS A 34 15.90 6.57 2.79
N HIS A 35 16.62 5.52 2.41
CA HIS A 35 17.56 4.84 3.29
C HIS A 35 18.96 5.39 3.05
N HIS A 36 19.55 6.00 4.07
CA HIS A 36 20.90 6.57 4.01
C HIS A 36 21.97 5.51 4.24
N PRO A 37 23.19 5.67 3.68
CA PRO A 37 24.31 4.76 3.95
C PRO A 37 24.69 4.66 5.44
N THR A 38 24.35 5.69 6.23
CA THR A 38 24.51 5.73 7.68
C THR A 38 23.54 4.80 8.43
N GLY A 39 22.58 4.19 7.74
CA GLY A 39 21.54 3.31 8.30
C GLY A 39 20.26 4.04 8.72
N GLU A 40 20.21 5.36 8.55
CA GLU A 40 19.04 6.18 8.90
C GLU A 40 17.97 6.13 7.81
N TRP A 41 16.71 6.22 8.23
CA TRP A 41 15.55 6.29 7.34
C TRP A 41 14.93 7.69 7.42
N GLU A 42 14.87 8.38 6.28
CA GLU A 42 14.25 9.70 6.14
C GLU A 42 12.88 9.55 5.47
N LEU A 43 11.83 10.02 6.15
CA LEU A 43 10.48 10.11 5.57
C LEU A 43 10.45 11.25 4.55
N VAL A 44 10.15 10.91 3.30
CA VAL A 44 10.07 11.84 2.17
C VAL A 44 8.64 12.28 1.93
N GLU A 45 7.70 11.35 2.04
CA GLU A 45 6.29 11.59 1.77
C GLU A 45 5.42 10.63 2.55
N GLN A 46 4.26 11.08 3.00
CA GLN A 46 3.27 10.24 3.68
C GLN A 46 1.90 10.42 3.04
N LEU A 47 1.21 9.31 2.79
CA LEU A 47 -0.15 9.24 2.28
C LEU A 47 -1.01 8.46 3.28
N ASN A 48 -2.28 8.82 3.37
CA ASN A 48 -3.26 8.06 4.13
C ASN A 48 -4.40 7.67 3.18
N LEU A 49 -4.71 6.38 3.14
CA LEU A 49 -5.81 5.81 2.37
C LEU A 49 -6.83 5.19 3.31
N VAL A 50 -8.12 5.31 3.00
CA VAL A 50 -9.21 4.68 3.74
C VAL A 50 -10.19 4.07 2.77
N THR A 51 -10.23 2.75 2.70
CA THR A 51 -11.23 2.07 1.85
C THR A 51 -12.62 2.38 2.39
N GLY A 52 -13.44 3.03 1.58
CA GLY A 52 -14.82 3.36 1.92
C GLY A 52 -15.73 2.14 1.90
N ASP A 53 -17.02 2.38 1.70
CA ASP A 53 -18.02 1.31 1.56
C ASP A 53 -17.91 0.57 0.21
N ASP A 54 -17.26 1.18 -0.77
CA ASP A 54 -16.89 0.59 -2.06
C ASP A 54 -15.67 -0.33 -1.97
N GLY A 55 -14.96 -0.31 -0.83
CA GLY A 55 -13.79 -1.15 -0.59
C GLY A 55 -12.53 -0.69 -1.32
N GLU A 56 -12.46 0.55 -1.80
CA GLU A 56 -11.28 1.07 -2.51
C GLU A 56 -10.93 2.50 -2.05
N ASP A 57 -9.65 2.85 -2.06
CA ASP A 57 -9.18 4.24 -2.07
C ASP A 57 -7.84 4.32 -2.79
N ALA A 58 -7.53 5.47 -3.37
CA ALA A 58 -6.28 5.68 -4.09
C ALA A 58 -5.71 7.08 -3.91
N LYS A 59 -4.38 7.16 -3.89
CA LYS A 59 -3.61 8.41 -3.76
C LYS A 59 -2.41 8.39 -4.69
N GLU A 60 -2.08 9.56 -5.22
CA GLU A 60 -0.84 9.75 -5.96
C GLU A 60 0.29 10.08 -5.01
N VAL A 61 1.46 9.49 -5.28
CA VAL A 61 2.73 9.95 -4.75
C VAL A 61 3.10 11.23 -5.49
N VAL A 62 3.26 12.33 -4.75
CA VAL A 62 3.58 13.66 -5.26
C VAL A 62 5.04 13.74 -5.72
N THR A 63 5.95 13.03 -5.04
CA THR A 63 7.36 12.92 -5.39
C THR A 63 7.54 12.43 -6.82
N SER A 64 8.39 13.10 -7.60
CA SER A 64 8.60 12.74 -9.01
C SER A 64 9.17 11.32 -9.17
N PRO A 65 8.78 10.57 -10.21
CA PRO A 65 9.25 9.19 -10.42
C PRO A 65 10.77 9.06 -10.47
N SER A 66 11.46 9.94 -11.18
CA SER A 66 12.93 10.01 -11.19
C SER A 66 13.57 10.11 -9.80
N THR A 67 12.91 10.82 -8.88
CA THR A 67 13.36 10.97 -7.50
C THR A 67 13.02 9.74 -6.65
N LEU A 68 12.02 8.95 -7.02
CA LEU A 68 11.63 7.74 -6.30
C LEU A 68 12.65 6.61 -6.44
N ILE A 69 13.43 6.57 -7.52
CA ILE A 69 14.41 5.50 -7.76
C ILE A 69 15.35 5.34 -6.57
N GLY A 70 15.44 4.10 -6.06
CA GLY A 70 16.25 3.75 -4.90
C GLY A 70 15.60 4.05 -3.54
N LYS A 71 14.47 4.77 -3.49
CA LYS A 71 13.64 4.92 -2.29
C LYS A 71 12.76 3.70 -2.07
N PHE A 72 12.20 3.62 -0.88
CA PHE A 72 11.25 2.58 -0.49
C PHE A 72 9.87 3.16 -0.31
N ILE A 73 8.86 2.46 -0.78
CA ILE A 73 7.47 2.66 -0.37
C ILE A 73 7.13 1.59 0.65
N THR A 74 6.57 2.02 1.77
CA THR A 74 6.14 1.15 2.87
C THR A 74 4.67 1.40 3.14
N TRP A 75 3.97 0.39 3.63
CA TRP A 75 2.59 0.55 4.07
C TRP A 75 2.34 -0.19 5.37
N ASN A 76 1.45 0.36 6.17
CA ASN A 76 0.84 -0.30 7.32
C ASN A 76 -0.68 -0.21 7.17
N VAL A 77 -1.31 -1.38 7.01
CA VAL A 77 -2.76 -1.52 6.90
C VAL A 77 -3.31 -1.96 8.25
N ASN A 78 -4.22 -1.17 8.79
CA ASN A 78 -5.11 -1.57 9.88
C ASN A 78 -6.48 -1.88 9.30
N PHE A 79 -7.04 -3.05 9.63
CA PHE A 79 -8.30 -3.48 9.03
C PHE A 79 -9.24 -4.15 10.03
N CYS A 80 -10.53 -4.07 9.74
CA CYS A 80 -11.58 -4.77 10.47
C CYS A 80 -12.82 -4.97 9.59
N ALA A 81 -13.62 -5.99 9.90
CA ALA A 81 -14.91 -6.22 9.26
C ALA A 81 -15.98 -5.32 9.87
N PHE A 82 -16.66 -4.55 9.03
CA PHE A 82 -17.82 -3.74 9.44
C PHE A 82 -19.14 -4.47 9.23
N VAL A 83 -19.16 -5.51 8.37
CA VAL A 83 -20.30 -6.41 8.20
C VAL A 83 -20.17 -7.66 9.07
N PRO A 84 -21.22 -8.07 9.80
CA PRO A 84 -21.25 -9.38 10.45
C PRO A 84 -21.17 -10.52 9.44
N GLY A 85 -20.29 -11.50 9.66
CA GLY A 85 -20.21 -12.71 8.84
C GLY A 85 -19.12 -12.73 7.76
N ALA A 86 -18.23 -11.73 7.71
CA ALA A 86 -17.03 -11.81 6.88
C ALA A 86 -16.12 -12.94 7.38
N ILE A 87 -16.00 -14.02 6.61
CA ILE A 87 -15.16 -15.19 6.94
C ILE A 87 -13.81 -15.17 6.23
N GLN A 88 -13.72 -14.42 5.12
CA GLN A 88 -12.49 -14.24 4.37
C GLN A 88 -12.52 -12.89 3.66
N SER A 89 -11.40 -12.19 3.64
CA SER A 89 -11.20 -10.97 2.86
C SER A 89 -9.84 -10.99 2.19
N THR A 90 -9.69 -10.19 1.14
CA THR A 90 -8.42 -9.90 0.48
C THR A 90 -8.20 -8.41 0.52
N ILE A 91 -7.05 -8.01 1.06
CA ILE A 91 -6.53 -6.66 1.03
C ILE A 91 -5.41 -6.63 0.00
N THR A 92 -5.41 -5.67 -0.92
CA THR A 92 -4.37 -5.50 -1.94
C THR A 92 -3.90 -4.05 -1.99
N ILE A 93 -2.59 -3.87 -2.10
CA ILE A 93 -1.93 -2.59 -2.38
C ILE A 93 -1.41 -2.66 -3.81
N LYS A 94 -1.99 -1.90 -4.73
CA LYS A 94 -1.57 -1.83 -6.13
C LYS A 94 -0.84 -0.52 -6.39
N PHE A 95 0.07 -0.58 -7.35
CA PHE A 95 0.78 0.57 -7.86
C PHE A 95 0.49 0.69 -9.34
N SER A 96 0.17 1.88 -9.82
CA SER A 96 0.00 2.16 -11.23
C SER A 96 0.65 3.49 -11.62
N GLN A 97 0.96 3.64 -12.89
CA GLN A 97 1.53 4.85 -13.46
C GLN A 97 0.96 5.01 -14.87
N ASP A 98 0.51 6.22 -15.21
CA ASP A 98 -0.10 6.52 -16.51
C ASP A 98 -1.25 5.56 -16.92
N GLY A 99 -1.99 5.08 -15.92
CA GLY A 99 -3.10 4.14 -16.11
C GLY A 99 -2.70 2.68 -16.29
N VAL A 100 -1.41 2.34 -16.17
CA VAL A 100 -0.88 0.98 -16.29
C VAL A 100 -0.43 0.46 -14.92
N ASP A 101 -0.80 -0.79 -14.60
CA ASP A 101 -0.34 -1.45 -13.38
C ASP A 101 1.18 -1.68 -13.43
N LEU A 102 1.86 -1.30 -12.34
CA LEU A 102 3.30 -1.42 -12.21
C LEU A 102 3.70 -2.84 -11.78
N PRO A 103 4.75 -3.43 -12.38
CA PRO A 103 5.28 -4.71 -11.95
C PRO A 103 5.83 -4.64 -10.52
N THR A 104 5.33 -5.51 -9.63
CA THR A 104 5.83 -5.65 -8.27
C THR A 104 6.16 -7.09 -7.94
N THR A 105 7.16 -7.31 -7.09
CA THR A 105 7.25 -8.57 -6.35
C THR A 105 6.17 -8.62 -5.26
N GLU A 106 5.65 -9.82 -4.96
CA GLU A 106 4.89 -10.07 -3.73
C GLU A 106 5.71 -9.62 -2.50
N PRO A 107 5.09 -9.24 -1.37
CA PRO A 107 3.68 -9.40 -1.02
C PRO A 107 2.93 -8.07 -1.14
N THR A 108 2.15 -7.88 -2.20
CA THR A 108 1.22 -6.73 -2.34
C THR A 108 -0.22 -7.10 -1.98
N LYS A 109 -0.44 -8.36 -1.61
CA LYS A 109 -1.74 -8.94 -1.31
C LYS A 109 -1.71 -9.71 0.01
N LYS A 110 -2.76 -9.53 0.81
CA LYS A 110 -3.00 -10.27 2.05
C LYS A 110 -4.38 -10.90 2.02
N VAL A 111 -4.42 -12.23 2.11
CA VAL A 111 -5.65 -12.96 2.43
C VAL A 111 -5.80 -13.01 3.94
N VAL A 112 -6.99 -12.66 4.42
CA VAL A 112 -7.35 -12.61 5.84
C VAL A 112 -8.52 -13.56 6.03
N SER A 113 -8.35 -14.54 6.91
CA SER A 113 -9.45 -15.40 7.37
C SER A 113 -9.98 -14.88 8.70
N ASP A 114 -11.30 -14.89 8.87
CA ASP A 114 -12.00 -14.39 10.07
C ASP A 114 -11.53 -12.99 10.52
N PRO A 115 -11.68 -11.95 9.67
CA PRO A 115 -11.25 -10.60 10.03
C PRO A 115 -11.92 -10.12 11.33
N PRO A 116 -11.16 -9.42 12.21
CA PRO A 116 -11.70 -8.91 13.47
C PRO A 116 -12.83 -7.92 13.21
N LYS A 117 -13.84 -7.94 14.06
CA LYS A 117 -15.02 -7.06 13.92
C LYS A 117 -14.70 -5.66 14.44
N CYS A 118 -14.98 -4.63 13.64
CA CYS A 118 -14.75 -3.24 14.04
C CYS A 118 -15.48 -2.88 15.35
N GLN A 119 -16.67 -3.46 15.55
CA GLN A 119 -17.52 -3.24 16.74
C GLN A 119 -16.85 -3.66 18.06
N ASN A 120 -15.89 -4.58 18.01
CA ASN A 120 -15.18 -5.07 19.20
C ASN A 120 -13.94 -4.21 19.52
N GLY A 121 -13.69 -3.14 18.76
CA GLY A 121 -12.47 -2.34 18.88
C GLY A 121 -11.18 -3.07 18.47
N GLN A 122 -11.31 -4.25 17.86
CA GLN A 122 -10.18 -5.05 17.40
C GLN A 122 -9.87 -4.74 15.94
N MET A 123 -8.57 -4.69 15.61
CA MET A 123 -8.08 -4.52 14.25
C MET A 123 -6.97 -5.52 13.96
N GLY A 124 -6.95 -6.03 12.74
CA GLY A 124 -5.83 -6.77 12.20
C GLY A 124 -4.81 -5.80 11.61
N ASN A 125 -3.58 -6.27 11.47
CA ASN A 125 -2.51 -5.48 10.87
C ASN A 125 -1.80 -6.27 9.76
N TYR A 126 -1.38 -5.55 8.72
CA TYR A 126 -0.54 -6.05 7.64
C TYR A 126 0.36 -4.93 7.15
N SER A 127 1.67 -5.16 7.12
CA SER A 127 2.64 -4.19 6.63
C SER A 127 3.66 -4.83 5.70
N ASP A 128 4.18 -4.02 4.78
CA ASP A 128 5.26 -4.42 3.90
C ASP A 128 6.00 -3.20 3.31
N LYS A 129 7.00 -3.47 2.47
CA LYS A 129 7.74 -2.45 1.72
C LYS A 129 8.23 -2.97 0.36
N LEU A 130 8.31 -2.05 -0.60
CA LEU A 130 8.97 -2.24 -1.90
C LEU A 130 10.01 -1.16 -2.13
N LYS A 131 11.10 -1.50 -2.82
CA LYS A 131 12.05 -0.54 -3.36
C LYS A 131 11.63 -0.13 -4.78
N PHE A 132 11.62 1.16 -5.07
CA PHE A 132 11.43 1.63 -6.44
C PHE A 132 12.68 1.41 -7.28
N VAL A 133 12.50 0.81 -8.45
CA VAL A 133 13.56 0.57 -9.45
C VAL A 133 13.08 1.05 -10.80
N ALA A 134 14.01 1.47 -11.67
CA ALA A 134 13.65 1.92 -13.01
C ALA A 134 13.33 0.71 -13.90
N SER A 135 12.37 0.88 -14.81
CA SER A 135 12.07 -0.05 -15.91
C SER A 135 13.20 -0.13 -16.93
#